data_AF-A0A8T5AP33-F1
#
_entry.id   AF-A0A8T5AP33-F1
#
_cell.length_a   1.000
_cell.length_b   1.000
_cell.length_c   1.000
_cell.angle_alpha   90.00
_cell.angle_beta   90.00
_cell.angle_gamma   90.00
#
_symmetry.space_group_name_H-M   'P 1'
#
loop_
_entity.id
_entity.type
_entity.pdbx_description
1 polymer ?
#
loop_
_entity_poly.entity_id
_entity_poly.type
_entity_poly.pdbx_seq_one_letter_code
_entity_poly.pdbx_strand_id
1 'polypeptide(L)' 'MNSQILQACKELIDDAKMSCADIVFKEICLEILSRARHVLTEKQFRHLVDYAAEKMKEKSPFEMRQTLVAST' A
#
# COMPACT_ATOMS: atom_id res chain seq x y z
N MET A 1 14.52 -12.36 13.20
CA MET A 1 13.85 -11.04 13.11
C MET A 1 12.77 -11.15 12.05
N ASN A 2 11.57 -10.63 12.30
CA ASN A 2 10.34 -10.97 11.59
C ASN A 2 10.25 -10.33 10.18
N SER A 3 11.21 -10.68 9.30
CA SER A 3 11.30 -10.16 7.93
C SER A 3 10.10 -10.59 7.08
N GLN A 4 9.54 -11.77 7.35
CA GLN A 4 8.35 -12.26 6.66
C GLN A 4 7.12 -11.39 6.90
N ILE A 5 6.89 -10.90 8.13
CA ILE A 5 5.75 -9.99 8.38
C ILE A 5 5.94 -8.66 7.64
N LEU A 6 7.15 -8.08 7.70
CA LEU A 6 7.42 -6.84 6.95
C LEU A 6 7.19 -7.02 5.45
N GLN A 7 7.64 -8.14 4.91
CA GLN A 7 7.47 -8.48 3.50
C GLN A 7 5.98 -8.66 3.15
N ALA A 8 5.23 -9.39 3.96
CA ALA A 8 3.78 -9.55 3.78
C ALA A 8 3.04 -8.20 3.82
N CYS A 9 3.41 -7.28 4.71
CA CYS A 9 2.82 -5.94 4.74
C CYS A 9 3.08 -5.16 3.43
N LYS A 10 4.27 -5.30 2.83
CA LYS A 10 4.58 -4.65 1.54
C LYS A 10 3.76 -5.26 0.41
N GLU A 11 3.64 -6.59 0.38
CA GLU A 11 2.85 -7.30 -0.63
C GLU A 11 1.37 -6.91 -0.58
N LEU A 12 0.80 -6.74 0.62
CA LEU A 12 -0.57 -6.26 0.79
C LEU A 12 -0.77 -4.82 0.29
N ILE A 13 0.23 -3.95 0.47
CA ILE A 13 0.19 -2.58 -0.07
C ILE A 13 0.25 -2.61 -1.60
N ASP A 14 1.15 -3.40 -2.19
CA ASP A 14 1.27 -3.52 -3.65
C ASP A 14 -0.01 -4.09 -4.28
N ASP A 15 -0.61 -5.12 -3.67
CA ASP A 15 -1.86 -5.71 -4.14
C ASP A 15 -3.02 -4.69 -4.09
N ALA A 16 -3.15 -3.96 -2.98
CA ALA A 16 -4.15 -2.90 -2.86
C ALA A 16 -3.94 -1.78 -3.90
N LYS A 17 -2.69 -1.43 -4.21
CA LYS A 17 -2.38 -0.41 -5.22
C LYS A 17 -2.83 -0.83 -6.61
N MET A 18 -2.73 -2.12 -6.93
CA MET A 18 -3.10 -2.66 -8.24
C MET A 18 -4.60 -2.85 -8.41
N SER A 19 -5.30 -3.10 -7.30
CA SER A 19 -6.69 -3.58 -7.27
C SER A 19 -7.72 -2.51 -6.91
N CYS A 20 -7.31 -1.36 -6.37
CA CYS A 20 -8.23 -0.36 -5.82
C CYS A 20 -8.07 1.05 -6.42
N ALA A 21 -9.14 1.84 -6.33
CA ALA A 21 -9.12 3.28 -6.57
C ALA A 21 -8.21 4.00 -5.56
N ASP A 22 -7.63 5.15 -5.94
CA ASP A 22 -6.58 5.82 -5.15
C ASP A 22 -7.02 6.19 -3.71
N ILE A 23 -8.27 6.63 -3.53
CA ILE A 23 -8.83 6.93 -2.20
C ILE A 23 -8.94 5.66 -1.34
N VAL A 24 -9.44 4.56 -1.92
CA VAL A 24 -9.59 3.27 -1.24
C VAL A 24 -8.21 2.69 -0.90
N PHE A 25 -7.25 2.80 -1.82
CA PHE A 25 -5.87 2.40 -1.58
C PHE A 25 -5.24 3.15 -0.39
N LYS A 26 -5.46 4.46 -0.30
CA LYS A 26 -4.97 5.29 0.81
C LYS A 26 -5.55 4.85 2.15
N GLU A 27 -6.84 4.53 2.20
CA GLU A 27 -7.50 3.99 3.39
C GLU A 27 -6.92 2.64 3.81
N ILE A 28 -6.77 1.71 2.86
CA ILE A 28 -6.18 0.38 3.12
C ILE A 28 -4.75 0.50 3.66
N CYS A 29 -3.94 1.40 3.11
CA CYS A 29 -2.60 1.64 3.62
C CYS A 29 -2.59 2.11 5.08
N LEU A 30 -3.49 3.02 5.45
CA LEU A 30 -3.60 3.48 6.84
C LEU A 30 -4.00 2.34 7.78
N GLU A 31 -4.90 1.47 7.34
CA GLU A 31 -5.30 0.29 8.11
C GLU A 31 -4.16 -0.73 8.27
N ILE A 32 -3.41 -1.01 7.20
CA ILE A 32 -2.23 -1.88 7.25
C ILE A 32 -1.21 -1.32 8.23
N LEU A 33 -0.91 -0.01 8.17
CA LEU A 33 0.04 0.65 9.07
C LEU A 33 -0.43 0.59 10.53
N SER A 34 -1.72 0.84 10.78
CA SER A 34 -2.31 0.74 12.12
C SER A 34 -2.04 -0.65 12.73
N ARG A 35 -2.30 -1.71 11.97
CA ARG A 35 -2.10 -3.10 12.41
C ARG A 35 -0.60 -3.47 12.52
N ALA A 36 0.21 -3.04 11.55
CA ALA A 36 1.63 -3.35 11.46
C ALA A 36 2.44 -2.78 12.64
N ARG A 37 2.03 -1.64 13.21
CA ARG A 37 2.68 -1.02 14.38
C ARG A 37 2.76 -1.95 15.60
N HIS A 38 1.82 -2.88 15.74
CA HIS A 38 1.77 -3.80 16.88
C HIS A 38 2.65 -5.04 16.72
N VAL A 39 3.07 -5.37 15.49
CA VAL A 39 3.79 -6.61 15.17
C VAL A 39 5.20 -6.38 14.65
N LEU A 40 5.49 -5.19 14.12
CA LEU A 40 6.80 -4.80 13.64
C LEU A 40 7.61 -4.07 14.72
N THR A 41 8.92 -4.24 14.66
CA THR A 41 9.83 -3.35 15.40
C THR A 41 9.73 -1.92 14.85
N GLU A 42 10.08 -0.92 15.66
CA GLU A 42 10.04 0.49 15.25
C GLU A 42 10.79 0.75 13.92
N LYS A 43 11.97 0.14 13.76
CA LYS A 43 12.77 0.26 12.53
C LYS A 43 12.05 -0.31 11.31
N GLN A 44 11.45 -1.49 11.43
CA GLN A 44 10.69 -2.10 10.35
C GLN A 44 9.41 -1.32 10.03
N PHE A 45 8.73 -0.83 11.08
CA PHE A 45 7.55 -0.01 10.92
C PHE A 45 7.86 1.29 10.18
N ARG A 46 8.96 1.98 10.53
CA ARG A 46 9.40 3.18 9.81
C ARG A 46 9.66 2.89 8.33
N HIS A 47 10.36 1.80 8.02
CA HIS A 47 10.55 1.37 6.63
C HIS A 47 9.24 1.09 5.88
N LEU A 48 8.23 0.55 6.58
CA LEU A 48 6.91 0.30 5.98
C LEU A 48 6.15 1.62 5.73
N VAL A 49 6.23 2.57 6.66
CA VAL A 49 5.64 3.91 6.52
C VAL A 49 6.23 4.63 5.32
N ASP A 50 7.55 4.64 5.20
CA ASP A 50 8.26 5.29 4.08
C ASP A 50 7.81 4.67 2.74
N TYR A 51 7.77 3.33 2.68
CA TYR A 51 7.31 2.59 1.51
C TYR A 51 5.85 2.88 1.14
N ALA A 52 4.92 2.88 2.11
CA ALA A 52 3.53 3.21 1.88
C ALA A 52 3.36 4.65 1.35
N ALA A 53 4.13 5.60 1.90
CA ALA A 53 4.11 6.99 1.47
C ALA A 53 4.62 7.18 0.03
N GLU A 54 5.63 6.42 -0.39
CA GLU A 54 6.08 6.39 -1.78
C GLU A 54 4.96 5.87 -2.70
N LYS A 55 4.33 4.74 -2.35
CA LYS A 55 3.22 4.15 -3.13
C LYS A 55 1.98 5.04 -3.21
N MET A 56 1.71 5.86 -2.20
CA MET A 56 0.62 6.85 -2.23
C MET A 56 0.89 8.04 -3.15
N LYS A 57 2.16 8.35 -3.44
CA LYS A 57 2.54 9.42 -4.37
C LYS A 57 2.50 8.98 -5.82
N GLU A 58 2.70 7.69 -6.08
CA GLU A 58 2.60 7.12 -7.43
C GLU A 58 1.16 7.23 -7.97
N LYS A 59 1.00 7.66 -9.23
CA LYS A 59 -0.32 7.63 -9.89
C LYS A 59 -0.82 6.20 -9.96
N SER A 60 -2.07 5.97 -9.56
CA SER A 60 -2.63 4.62 -9.51
C SER A 60 -2.76 4.02 -10.92
N PRO A 61 -2.20 2.82 -11.18
CA PRO A 61 -2.46 2.07 -12.41
C PRO A 61 -3.95 1.78 -12.63
N PHE A 62 -4.73 1.72 -11.55
CA PHE A 62 -6.19 1.56 -11.59
C PHE A 62 -6.89 2.73 -12.28
N GLU A 63 -6.51 3.97 -11.98
CA GLU A 63 -7.09 5.17 -12.61
C GLU A 63 -6.73 5.26 -14.10
N MET A 64 -5.50 4.82 -14.46
CA MET A 64 -5.11 4.69 -15.86
C MET A 64 -5.97 3.67 -16.62
N ARG A 65 -6.29 2.52 -16.00
CA ARG A 65 -7.18 1.51 -16.61
C ARG A 65 -8.62 1.99 -16.76
N GLN A 66 -9.18 2.72 -15.79
CA GLN A 66 -10.54 3.25 -15.91
C GLN A 66 -10.69 4.29 -17.03
N THR A 67 -9.64 5.09 -17.28
CA THR A 67 -9.66 6.09 -18.37
C THR A 67 -9.69 5.43 -19.76
N LEU A 68 -9.01 4.29 -19.92
CA LEU A 68 -8.95 3.53 -21.19
C LEU A 68 -10.29 2.86 -21.54
N VAL A 69 -11.04 2.35 -20.55
CA VAL A 69 -12.33 1.69 -20.79
C VAL A 69 -13.49 2.65 -21.01
N ALA A 70 -13.40 3.89 -20.54
CA ALA A 70 -14.45 4.91 -20.73
C ALA A 70 -14.41 5.59 -22.12
N SER A 71 -13.41 5.28 -22.94
CA SER A 71 -13.16 5.92 -24.24
C SER A 71 -13.44 4.99 -25.45
N THR A 72 -14.08 3.84 -25.24
CA THR A 72 -14.49 2.86 -26.26
C THR A 72 -15.99 2.64 -26.20
#